data_AF-A0A0F7U112-F1
#
_entry.id   AF-A0A0F7U112-F1
#
_cell.length_a   1.000
_cell.length_b   1.000
_cell.length_c   1.000
_cell.angle_alpha   90.00
_cell.angle_beta   90.00
_cell.angle_gamma   90.00
#
_symmetry.space_group_name_H-M   'P 1'
#
loop_
_entity.id
_entity.type
_entity.pdbx_description
1 polymer ?
#
loop_
_entity_poly.entity_id
_entity_poly.type
_entity_poly.pdbx_seq_one_letter_code
_entity_poly.pdbx_strand_id
1 'polypeptide(L)'
;MAPRKDHFRRSPRRALTDDENQPELNCDGTLSPDQEAFPRQELLASLAKLRLDPQYSDLTITCGDQVYWVHKSIICPRSAFSAKACHGNFQEAYANKVTLQEEPALVRQMIEYLYTLDYQVDTLSESAHFTLKDVPTDLTKSGTAKTDSAYQAMVIRGDQDSLNTSKSTSDFASYGCDPLSFHILMYALADRMFIEGLKGLSKRKVEQELLQRLDASSFPSGIVEIYNSTPSQDRGLRDLAVRVL
;
A
#
# COMPACT_ATOMS: atom_id res chain seq x y z
N MET A 1 28.96 -50.63 55.66
CA MET A 1 28.78 -49.75 54.48
C MET A 1 27.41 -49.11 54.57
N ALA A 2 27.35 -47.82 54.90
CA ALA A 2 26.10 -47.05 54.96
C ALA A 2 26.03 -46.10 53.77
N PRO A 3 24.86 -45.90 53.14
CA PRO A 3 24.60 -44.71 52.36
C PRO A 3 23.62 -43.77 53.07
N ARG A 4 23.88 -42.48 52.86
CA ARG A 4 23.29 -41.30 53.49
C ARG A 4 21.86 -41.05 53.02
N LYS A 5 21.02 -40.60 53.95
CA LYS A 5 19.76 -39.89 53.70
C LYS A 5 20.10 -38.45 53.39
N ASP A 6 19.62 -37.90 52.28
CA ASP A 6 19.51 -36.44 52.12
C ASP A 6 18.09 -36.05 51.71
N HIS A 7 17.50 -35.28 52.61
CA HIS A 7 16.16 -34.71 52.56
C HIS A 7 16.14 -33.55 51.56
N PHE A 8 15.48 -33.73 50.42
CA PHE A 8 15.14 -32.60 49.56
C PHE A 8 13.95 -31.85 50.18
N ARG A 9 14.24 -30.78 50.92
CA ARG A 9 13.25 -29.83 51.44
C ARG A 9 12.43 -29.27 50.28
N ARG A 10 11.12 -29.50 50.29
CA ARG A 10 10.17 -28.74 49.44
C ARG A 10 10.11 -27.31 49.96
N SER A 11 10.56 -26.36 49.16
CA SER A 11 10.33 -24.93 49.39
C SER A 11 8.82 -24.62 49.27
N PRO A 12 8.27 -23.70 50.08
CA PRO A 12 6.87 -23.33 49.98
C PRO A 12 6.60 -22.53 48.70
N ARG A 13 5.47 -22.82 48.03
CA ARG A 13 4.94 -22.03 46.91
C ARG A 13 4.78 -20.58 47.38
N ARG A 14 5.53 -19.66 46.76
CA ARG A 14 5.29 -18.22 46.88
C ARG A 14 3.98 -17.93 46.13
N ALA A 15 3.00 -17.39 46.83
CA ALA A 15 1.77 -16.88 46.23
C ALA A 15 2.16 -15.77 45.23
N LEU A 16 1.96 -16.05 43.94
CA LEU A 16 1.81 -15.01 42.94
C LEU A 16 0.42 -14.45 43.16
N THR A 17 0.38 -13.20 43.57
CA THR A 17 -0.84 -12.40 43.60
C THR A 17 -1.44 -12.43 42.20
N ASP A 18 -2.65 -12.96 42.10
CA ASP A 18 -3.52 -12.79 40.95
C ASP A 18 -3.84 -11.29 40.84
N ASP A 19 -2.95 -10.53 40.18
CA ASP A 19 -3.30 -9.22 39.65
C ASP A 19 -4.07 -9.49 38.36
N GLU A 20 -5.32 -9.89 38.57
CA GLU A 20 -6.32 -10.09 37.54
C GLU A 20 -6.55 -8.75 36.84
N ASN A 21 -5.87 -8.53 35.73
CA ASN A 21 -6.39 -7.66 34.67
C ASN A 21 -7.52 -8.43 33.96
N GLN A 22 -8.62 -8.68 34.70
CA GLN A 22 -9.86 -9.16 34.10
C GLN A 22 -10.45 -8.03 33.27
N PRO A 23 -10.77 -8.25 31.99
CA PRO A 23 -11.45 -7.22 31.21
C PRO A 23 -12.84 -7.01 31.82
N GLU A 24 -13.23 -5.74 32.00
CA GLU A 24 -14.56 -5.38 32.47
C GLU A 24 -15.61 -5.87 31.46
N LEU A 25 -16.23 -7.00 31.79
CA LEU A 25 -17.36 -7.56 31.04
C LEU A 25 -18.58 -6.68 31.29
N ASN A 26 -19.28 -6.29 30.22
CA ASN A 26 -20.63 -5.75 30.31
C ASN A 26 -21.54 -6.76 31.03
N CYS A 27 -22.67 -6.30 31.56
CA CYS A 27 -23.64 -7.13 32.29
C CYS A 27 -24.24 -8.31 31.47
N ASP A 28 -23.95 -8.39 30.17
CA ASP A 28 -24.29 -9.49 29.26
C ASP A 28 -23.08 -10.38 28.87
N GLY A 29 -21.89 -10.13 29.40
CA GLY A 29 -20.66 -10.84 29.07
C GLY A 29 -19.92 -10.33 27.82
N THR A 30 -20.31 -9.19 27.25
CA THR A 30 -19.60 -8.58 26.11
C THR A 30 -18.54 -7.57 26.56
N LEU A 31 -17.43 -7.49 25.83
CA LEU A 31 -16.40 -6.46 26.06
C LEU A 31 -16.92 -5.09 25.61
N SER A 32 -16.55 -4.03 26.33
CA SER A 32 -16.89 -2.65 25.93
C SER A 32 -16.34 -2.33 24.51
N PRO A 33 -17.06 -1.54 23.68
CA PRO A 33 -16.64 -1.22 22.31
C PRO A 33 -15.24 -0.60 22.20
N ASP A 34 -14.81 0.08 23.27
CA ASP A 34 -13.55 0.81 23.33
C ASP A 34 -12.34 -0.11 23.59
N GLN A 35 -12.56 -1.29 24.18
CA GLN A 35 -11.49 -2.26 24.51
C GLN A 35 -11.14 -3.20 23.33
N GLU A 36 -12.08 -3.49 22.43
CA GLU A 36 -11.79 -4.27 21.21
C GLU A 36 -11.06 -3.47 20.12
N ALA A 37 -11.15 -2.13 20.17
CA ALA A 37 -10.54 -1.25 19.17
C ALA A 37 -9.01 -1.24 19.28
N PHE A 38 -8.45 -1.31 20.50
CA PHE A 38 -7.02 -1.16 20.72
C PHE A 38 -6.18 -2.32 20.15
N PRO A 39 -6.47 -3.61 20.43
CA PRO A 39 -5.70 -4.72 19.85
C PRO A 39 -5.76 -4.76 18.33
N ARG A 40 -6.92 -4.44 17.75
CA ARG A 40 -7.09 -4.34 16.30
C ARG A 40 -6.24 -3.21 15.71
N GLN A 41 -6.23 -2.05 16.35
CA GLN A 41 -5.45 -0.90 15.90
C GLN A 41 -3.95 -1.15 16.01
N GLU A 42 -3.48 -1.76 17.10
CA GLU A 42 -2.08 -2.15 17.28
C GLU A 42 -1.62 -3.14 16.19
N LEU A 43 -2.46 -4.14 15.87
CA LEU A 43 -2.20 -5.08 14.79
C LEU A 43 -2.09 -4.36 13.43
N LEU A 44 -3.08 -3.52 13.09
CA LEU A 44 -3.07 -2.77 11.82
C LEU A 44 -1.85 -1.84 11.73
N ALA A 45 -1.47 -1.17 12.82
CA ALA A 45 -0.28 -0.32 12.87
C ALA A 45 1.00 -1.15 12.67
N SER A 46 1.07 -2.35 13.24
CA SER A 46 2.22 -3.25 13.06
C SER A 46 2.32 -3.78 11.63
N LEU A 47 1.19 -4.13 11.00
CA LEU A 47 1.15 -4.48 9.57
C LEU A 47 1.57 -3.30 8.70
N ALA A 48 1.06 -2.10 8.96
CA ALA A 48 1.48 -0.90 8.23
C ALA A 48 3.00 -0.64 8.32
N LYS A 49 3.64 -0.93 9.46
CA LYS A 49 5.11 -0.82 9.59
C LYS A 49 5.87 -1.79 8.69
N LEU A 50 5.37 -3.03 8.52
CA LEU A 50 5.99 -4.03 7.63
C LEU A 50 6.05 -3.57 6.16
N ARG A 51 5.19 -2.62 5.76
CA ARG A 51 5.25 -2.02 4.42
C ARG A 51 6.56 -1.30 4.13
N LEU A 52 7.18 -0.74 5.16
CA LEU A 52 8.40 0.08 5.09
C LEU A 52 9.65 -0.68 5.54
N ASP A 53 9.47 -1.86 6.15
CA ASP A 53 10.55 -2.70 6.63
C ASP A 53 10.76 -3.90 5.69
N PRO A 54 11.92 -4.03 5.03
CA PRO A 54 12.22 -5.19 4.19
C PRO A 54 12.50 -6.46 5.00
N GLN A 55 12.62 -6.40 6.33
CA GLN A 55 12.87 -7.58 7.16
C GLN A 55 11.75 -8.61 7.00
N TYR A 56 12.12 -9.88 6.81
CA TYR A 56 11.20 -11.00 6.54
C TYR A 56 10.49 -10.97 5.18
N SER A 57 10.82 -10.01 4.31
CA SER A 57 10.34 -10.04 2.92
C SER A 57 10.81 -11.32 2.21
N ASP A 58 9.88 -11.96 1.52
CA ASP A 58 10.04 -13.24 0.85
C ASP A 58 9.45 -13.22 -0.57
N LEU A 59 9.05 -12.03 -1.05
CA LEU A 59 8.58 -11.75 -2.39
C LEU A 59 9.05 -10.37 -2.84
N THR A 60 9.42 -10.26 -4.11
CA THR A 60 9.77 -8.99 -4.75
C THR A 60 8.75 -8.66 -5.84
N ILE A 61 8.15 -7.48 -5.79
CA ILE A 61 7.36 -6.94 -6.90
C ILE A 61 8.21 -5.93 -7.66
N THR A 62 8.29 -6.04 -8.98
CA THR A 62 9.02 -5.07 -9.82
C THR A 62 8.10 -4.42 -10.84
N CYS A 63 8.30 -3.13 -11.07
CA CYS A 63 7.50 -2.31 -11.96
C CYS A 63 8.40 -1.27 -12.62
N GLY A 64 8.73 -1.46 -13.90
CA GLY A 64 9.79 -0.69 -14.55
C GLY A 64 11.12 -0.81 -13.81
N ASP A 65 11.67 0.32 -13.37
CA ASP A 65 12.91 0.41 -12.58
C ASP A 65 12.68 0.32 -11.06
N GLN A 66 11.43 0.28 -10.60
CA GLN A 66 11.09 0.22 -9.18
C GLN A 66 11.02 -1.22 -8.69
N VAL A 67 11.57 -1.43 -7.49
CA VAL A 67 11.63 -2.73 -6.80
C VAL A 67 11.03 -2.60 -5.41
N TYR A 68 10.06 -3.45 -5.09
CA TYR A 68 9.34 -3.46 -3.82
C TYR A 68 9.55 -4.82 -3.14
N TRP A 69 10.18 -4.79 -1.96
CA TRP A 69 10.33 -5.95 -1.08
C TRP A 69 9.06 -6.08 -0.24
N VAL A 70 8.37 -7.22 -0.36
CA VAL A 70 7.04 -7.43 0.24
C VAL A 70 6.92 -8.83 0.84
N HIS A 71 5.86 -9.03 1.63
CA HIS A 71 5.62 -10.24 2.40
C HIS A 71 4.51 -11.07 1.77
N LYS A 72 4.80 -12.31 1.34
CA LYS A 72 3.81 -13.24 0.76
C LYS A 72 2.63 -13.45 1.69
N SER A 73 2.86 -13.51 3.00
CA SER A 73 1.81 -13.68 4.02
C SER A 73 0.77 -12.56 4.02
N ILE A 74 1.09 -11.39 3.50
CA ILE A 74 0.18 -10.25 3.36
C ILE A 74 -0.35 -10.17 1.93
N ILE A 75 0.53 -10.32 0.93
CA ILE A 75 0.19 -10.13 -0.48
C ILE A 75 -0.68 -11.27 -1.03
N CYS A 76 -0.29 -12.53 -0.80
CA CYS A 76 -0.96 -13.69 -1.43
C CYS A 76 -2.40 -13.89 -0.94
N PRO A 77 -2.72 -13.82 0.37
CA PRO A 77 -4.11 -13.97 0.83
C PRO A 77 -5.05 -12.88 0.31
N ARG A 78 -4.50 -11.74 -0.10
CA ARG A 78 -5.26 -10.55 -0.52
C ARG A 78 -5.31 -10.36 -2.04
N SER A 79 -4.55 -11.13 -2.79
CA SER A 79 -4.45 -11.08 -4.25
C SER A 79 -4.44 -12.49 -4.79
N ALA A 80 -5.57 -12.95 -5.35
CA ALA A 80 -5.65 -14.30 -5.91
C ALA A 80 -4.70 -14.47 -7.11
N PHE A 81 -4.40 -13.39 -7.83
CA PHE A 81 -3.34 -13.36 -8.84
C PHE A 81 -1.98 -13.72 -8.22
N SER A 82 -1.58 -12.99 -7.16
CA SER A 82 -0.28 -13.20 -6.52
C SER A 82 -0.19 -14.55 -5.83
N ALA A 83 -1.29 -15.04 -5.23
CA ALA A 83 -1.35 -16.39 -4.68
C ALA A 83 -1.04 -17.44 -5.74
N LYS A 84 -1.66 -17.35 -6.93
CA LYS A 84 -1.41 -18.27 -8.04
C LYS A 84 0.00 -18.12 -8.60
N ALA A 85 0.51 -16.91 -8.73
CA ALA A 85 1.87 -16.65 -9.21
C ALA A 85 2.92 -17.24 -8.25
N CYS A 86 2.71 -17.15 -6.93
CA CYS A 86 3.67 -17.58 -5.92
C CYS A 86 3.56 -19.06 -5.51
N HIS A 87 2.43 -19.73 -5.78
CA HIS A 87 2.21 -21.15 -5.44
C HIS A 87 2.10 -22.07 -6.66
N GLY A 88 2.04 -21.51 -7.86
CA GLY A 88 1.95 -22.29 -9.10
C GLY A 88 3.30 -22.85 -9.57
N ASN A 89 3.28 -23.48 -10.74
CA ASN A 89 4.48 -23.97 -11.41
C ASN A 89 5.11 -22.91 -12.34
N PHE A 90 4.84 -21.63 -12.09
CA PHE A 90 5.33 -20.52 -12.90
C PHE A 90 6.71 -20.05 -12.40
N GLN A 91 7.45 -19.32 -13.24
CA GLN A 91 8.79 -18.85 -12.92
C GLN A 91 8.80 -17.96 -11.67
N GLU A 92 7.71 -17.23 -11.44
CA GLU A 92 7.48 -16.33 -10.32
C GLU A 92 7.56 -17.05 -8.96
N ALA A 93 7.04 -18.28 -8.88
CA ALA A 93 7.07 -19.08 -7.65
C ALA A 93 8.51 -19.46 -7.26
N TYR A 94 9.34 -19.79 -8.25
CA TYR A 94 10.76 -20.11 -8.02
C TYR A 94 11.63 -18.88 -7.79
N ALA A 95 11.36 -17.80 -8.52
CA ALA A 95 12.12 -16.56 -8.43
C ALA A 95 11.73 -15.69 -7.23
N ASN A 96 10.59 -16.00 -6.58
CA ASN A 96 9.97 -15.13 -5.58
C ASN A 96 9.82 -13.69 -6.09
N LYS A 97 9.45 -13.54 -7.37
CA LYS A 97 9.41 -12.26 -8.05
C LYS A 97 8.18 -12.17 -8.95
N VAL A 98 7.44 -11.07 -8.84
CA VAL A 98 6.31 -10.73 -9.71
C VAL A 98 6.63 -9.43 -10.44
N THR A 99 6.54 -9.44 -11.78
CA THR A 99 6.78 -8.25 -12.60
C THR A 99 5.45 -7.70 -13.10
N LEU A 100 5.17 -6.42 -12.84
CA LEU A 100 4.00 -5.70 -13.30
C LEU A 100 4.42 -4.68 -14.37
N GLN A 101 3.52 -4.37 -15.30
CA GLN A 101 3.77 -3.47 -16.45
C GLN A 101 3.10 -2.10 -16.25
N GLU A 102 2.70 -1.80 -15.02
CA GLU A 102 1.84 -0.67 -14.72
C GLU A 102 2.68 0.56 -14.37
N GLU A 103 2.02 1.69 -14.12
CA GLU A 103 2.73 2.86 -13.64
C GLU A 103 3.24 2.61 -12.20
N PRO A 104 4.52 2.93 -11.89
CA PRO A 104 5.08 2.64 -10.59
C PRO A 104 4.35 3.32 -9.42
N ALA A 105 3.77 4.50 -9.65
CA ALA A 105 2.91 5.18 -8.66
C ALA A 105 1.65 4.35 -8.33
N LEU A 106 1.02 3.77 -9.35
CA LEU A 106 -0.16 2.92 -9.20
C LEU A 106 0.18 1.64 -8.42
N VAL A 107 1.29 0.98 -8.77
CA VAL A 107 1.75 -0.22 -8.07
C VAL A 107 2.13 0.09 -6.61
N ARG A 108 2.80 1.22 -6.36
CA ARG A 108 3.15 1.66 -5.00
C ARG A 108 1.90 1.76 -4.11
N GLN A 109 0.84 2.38 -4.63
CA GLN A 109 -0.41 2.61 -3.92
C GLN A 109 -1.28 1.35 -3.81
N MET A 110 -1.23 0.45 -4.79
CA MET A 110 -1.82 -0.89 -4.65
C MET A 110 -1.15 -1.66 -3.51
N ILE A 111 0.19 -1.64 -3.45
CA ILE A 111 0.94 -2.28 -2.35
C ILE A 111 0.58 -1.61 -1.02
N GLU A 112 0.48 -0.27 -0.97
CA GLU A 112 0.04 0.43 0.23
C GLU A 112 -1.28 -0.12 0.79
N TYR A 113 -2.30 -0.23 -0.06
CA TYR A 113 -3.60 -0.78 0.31
C TYR A 113 -3.51 -2.20 0.89
N LEU A 114 -2.60 -3.03 0.38
CA LEU A 114 -2.41 -4.40 0.86
C LEU A 114 -1.88 -4.46 2.30
N TYR A 115 -1.32 -3.38 2.83
CA TYR A 115 -0.89 -3.28 4.23
C TYR A 115 -1.83 -2.42 5.08
N THR A 116 -2.41 -1.35 4.52
CA THR A 116 -3.10 -0.31 5.30
C THR A 116 -4.61 -0.27 5.11
N LEU A 117 -5.15 -1.01 4.12
CA LEU A 117 -6.55 -0.97 3.69
C LEU A 117 -7.00 0.34 3.02
N ASP A 118 -6.06 1.24 2.70
CA ASP A 118 -6.35 2.45 1.95
C ASP A 118 -5.20 2.77 0.98
N TYR A 119 -5.47 3.66 0.02
CA TYR A 119 -4.45 4.20 -0.87
C TYR A 119 -4.75 5.67 -1.13
N GLN A 120 -3.72 6.50 -1.26
CA GLN A 120 -3.89 7.92 -1.54
C GLN A 120 -3.46 8.27 -2.96
N VAL A 121 -3.92 9.42 -3.45
CA VAL A 121 -3.45 10.01 -4.69
C VAL A 121 -2.73 11.29 -4.32
N ASP A 122 -1.43 11.32 -4.60
CA ASP A 122 -0.64 12.53 -4.39
C ASP A 122 -0.96 13.50 -5.52
N THR A 123 -1.96 14.36 -5.34
CA THR A 123 -2.17 15.49 -6.22
C THR A 123 -1.01 16.45 -6.03
N LEU A 124 -0.11 16.55 -7.01
CA LEU A 124 0.94 17.57 -7.05
C LEU A 124 0.35 18.96 -7.35
N SER A 125 -0.68 19.38 -6.60
CA SER A 125 -1.25 20.72 -6.69
C SER A 125 -1.84 21.13 -5.33
N GLU A 126 -0.98 21.68 -4.46
CA GLU A 126 -1.34 22.77 -3.51
C GLU A 126 -0.15 23.31 -2.69
N SER A 127 1.06 22.75 -2.76
CA SER A 127 2.24 23.26 -2.04
C SER A 127 3.30 23.97 -2.89
N ALA A 128 3.03 24.24 -4.17
CA ALA A 128 3.90 25.06 -5.03
C ALA A 128 3.51 26.55 -5.03
N HIS A 129 3.18 27.12 -3.87
CA HIS A 129 3.23 28.57 -3.64
C HIS A 129 4.46 28.94 -2.82
N PHE A 130 5.65 28.49 -3.26
CA PHE A 130 6.89 29.15 -2.88
C PHE A 130 7.03 30.40 -3.75
N THR A 131 6.49 31.53 -3.28
CA THR A 131 6.73 32.82 -3.92
C THR A 131 8.22 33.10 -3.91
N LEU A 132 8.87 33.09 -5.07
CA LEU A 132 10.15 33.73 -5.26
C LEU A 132 9.97 35.24 -5.09
N LYS A 133 10.06 35.70 -3.85
CA LYS A 133 10.57 37.04 -3.55
C LYS A 133 11.75 36.85 -2.61
N ASP A 134 12.79 37.61 -2.94
CA ASP A 134 14.05 37.73 -2.24
C ASP A 134 15.06 36.64 -2.59
N VAL A 135 15.76 36.87 -3.71
CA VAL A 135 17.17 36.50 -3.85
C VAL A 135 17.99 37.59 -3.16
N PRO A 136 18.67 37.29 -2.04
CA PRO A 136 19.92 37.98 -1.71
C PRO A 136 21.10 37.07 -2.02
N THR A 137 21.87 37.51 -2.99
CA THR A 137 23.29 37.22 -3.17
C THR A 137 24.04 37.44 -1.85
N ASP A 138 24.74 36.44 -1.31
CA ASP A 138 26.21 36.46 -1.12
C ASP A 138 26.74 35.21 -0.39
N LEU A 139 28.00 34.89 -0.65
CA LEU A 139 28.79 33.74 -0.20
C LEU A 139 29.22 33.85 1.27
N THR A 140 29.32 32.71 1.98
CA THR A 140 30.54 32.19 2.69
C THR A 140 30.25 31.33 3.95
N LYS A 141 30.87 30.14 3.94
CA LYS A 141 31.46 29.33 5.05
C LYS A 141 30.63 28.87 6.28
N SER A 142 30.62 27.53 6.41
CA SER A 142 30.96 26.70 7.59
C SER A 142 30.04 26.72 8.83
N GLY A 143 29.48 25.55 9.16
CA GLY A 143 29.03 25.25 10.53
C GLY A 143 27.97 24.15 10.61
N THR A 144 28.35 23.02 11.19
CA THR A 144 27.58 21.82 11.57
C THR A 144 26.20 22.06 12.22
N ALA A 145 25.17 21.30 11.82
CA ALA A 145 24.32 20.47 12.70
C ALA A 145 23.25 19.69 11.91
N LYS A 146 22.95 18.49 12.41
CA LYS A 146 22.09 17.44 11.86
C LYS A 146 20.61 17.80 11.98
N THR A 147 19.80 17.38 11.01
CA THR A 147 18.39 17.04 11.21
C THR A 147 18.03 15.81 10.37
N ASP A 148 17.35 14.86 11.02
CA ASP A 148 17.00 13.55 10.50
C ASP A 148 15.80 13.64 9.54
N SER A 149 16.01 13.32 8.27
CA SER A 149 14.94 12.97 7.32
C SER A 149 15.48 11.95 6.34
N ALA A 150 15.51 10.70 6.79
CA ALA A 150 16.02 9.56 6.05
C ALA A 150 14.87 8.65 5.62
N TYR A 151 14.04 9.10 4.68
CA TYR A 151 13.21 8.22 3.84
C TYR A 151 13.08 8.79 2.43
N GLN A 152 14.23 9.01 1.80
CA GLN A 152 14.34 9.04 0.34
C GLN A 152 15.54 8.18 -0.03
N ALA A 153 15.33 7.23 -0.95
CA ALA A 153 16.31 6.35 -1.59
C ALA A 153 16.71 5.04 -0.85
N MET A 154 15.95 3.99 -1.14
CA MET A 154 16.56 2.72 -1.61
C MET A 154 15.87 2.29 -2.90
N VAL A 155 16.17 2.99 -3.99
CA VAL A 155 15.94 2.52 -5.36
C VAL A 155 17.32 2.34 -5.95
N ILE A 156 17.77 1.10 -6.11
CA ILE A 156 19.05 0.82 -6.76
C ILE A 156 18.87 1.13 -8.25
N ARG A 157 19.39 2.28 -8.71
CA ARG A 157 19.42 2.64 -10.13
C ARG A 157 20.51 1.80 -10.82
N GLY A 158 20.11 0.95 -11.76
CA GLY A 158 21.02 0.28 -12.69
C GLY A 158 21.35 1.21 -13.86
N ASP A 159 22.63 1.31 -14.21
CA ASP A 159 23.15 2.17 -15.27
C ASP A 159 22.89 1.58 -16.67
N GLN A 160 22.75 2.46 -17.67
CA GLN A 160 22.25 2.17 -19.03
C GLN A 160 23.33 1.71 -20.03
N ASP A 161 22.92 0.98 -21.07
CA ASP A 161 23.44 1.25 -22.42
C ASP A 161 22.42 0.92 -23.54
N SER A 162 22.55 1.63 -24.66
CA SER A 162 21.51 2.03 -25.63
C SER A 162 21.15 1.01 -26.74
N LEU A 163 19.95 1.13 -27.35
CA LEU A 163 19.72 1.35 -28.80
C LEU A 163 18.22 1.29 -29.24
N ASN A 164 17.87 2.27 -30.07
CA ASN A 164 16.60 2.64 -30.73
C ASN A 164 15.70 1.54 -31.32
N THR A 165 14.37 1.67 -31.17
CA THR A 165 13.36 1.38 -32.21
C THR A 165 12.08 2.17 -31.95
N SER A 166 11.68 2.95 -32.95
CA SER A 166 10.54 3.87 -32.96
C SER A 166 9.19 3.14 -32.96
N LYS A 167 8.45 3.27 -31.87
CA LYS A 167 6.98 3.27 -31.85
C LYS A 167 6.55 4.47 -31.03
N SER A 168 5.60 5.24 -31.56
CA SER A 168 5.06 6.44 -30.95
C SER A 168 4.47 6.15 -29.57
N THR A 169 5.22 6.50 -28.52
CA THR A 169 4.87 6.33 -27.09
C THR A 169 4.83 7.69 -26.41
N SER A 170 3.95 8.60 -26.85
CA SER A 170 3.87 9.97 -26.31
C SER A 170 2.76 10.22 -25.30
N ASP A 171 1.89 9.25 -24.99
CA ASP A 171 0.62 9.56 -24.30
C ASP A 171 0.41 8.84 -22.94
N PHE A 172 1.45 8.23 -22.35
CA PHE A 172 1.31 7.48 -21.07
C PHE A 172 1.84 8.19 -19.82
N ALA A 173 2.44 9.38 -19.95
CA ALA A 173 3.12 10.07 -18.84
C ALA A 173 2.20 10.93 -17.94
N SER A 174 0.88 10.97 -18.17
CA SER A 174 -0.04 11.92 -17.51
C SER A 174 -1.01 11.29 -16.49
N TYR A 175 -0.92 10.00 -16.19
CA TYR A 175 -1.83 9.32 -15.24
C TYR A 175 -1.56 9.65 -13.76
N GLY A 176 -0.51 10.41 -13.47
CA GLY A 176 -0.14 10.82 -12.12
C GLY A 176 -0.68 12.18 -11.67
N CYS A 177 -1.39 12.93 -12.53
CA CYS A 177 -1.85 14.29 -12.21
C CYS A 177 -3.35 14.40 -11.93
N ASP A 178 -4.17 13.49 -12.47
CA ASP A 178 -5.63 13.52 -12.34
C ASP A 178 -6.14 12.45 -11.34
N PRO A 179 -6.80 12.85 -10.22
CA PRO A 179 -7.33 11.91 -9.23
C PRO A 179 -8.34 10.91 -9.79
N LEU A 180 -9.22 11.39 -10.68
CA LEU A 180 -10.26 10.56 -11.27
C LEU A 180 -9.63 9.44 -12.11
N SER A 181 -8.69 9.80 -12.99
CA SER A 181 -7.88 8.84 -13.76
C SER A 181 -7.18 7.82 -12.88
N PHE A 182 -6.50 8.29 -11.83
CA PHE A 182 -5.79 7.38 -10.93
C PHE A 182 -6.73 6.35 -10.29
N HIS A 183 -7.92 6.77 -9.85
CA HIS A 183 -8.91 5.86 -9.27
C HIS A 183 -9.50 4.87 -10.29
N ILE A 184 -9.71 5.29 -11.54
CA ILE A 184 -10.16 4.41 -12.63
C ILE A 184 -9.10 3.35 -12.93
N LEU A 185 -7.83 3.74 -13.02
CA LEU A 185 -6.73 2.80 -13.25
C LEU A 185 -6.52 1.86 -12.06
N MET A 186 -6.68 2.35 -10.83
CA MET A 186 -6.59 1.51 -9.63
C MET A 186 -7.71 0.46 -9.61
N TYR A 187 -8.93 0.84 -10.02
CA TYR A 187 -10.04 -0.10 -10.19
C TYR A 187 -9.69 -1.21 -11.20
N ALA A 188 -9.14 -0.85 -12.37
CA ALA A 188 -8.75 -1.79 -13.40
C ALA A 188 -7.58 -2.71 -12.96
N LEU A 189 -6.57 -2.16 -12.27
CA LEU A 189 -5.48 -2.94 -11.69
C LEU A 189 -6.01 -3.92 -10.63
N ALA A 190 -6.90 -3.46 -9.75
CA ALA A 190 -7.49 -4.31 -8.70
C ALA A 190 -8.27 -5.49 -9.28
N ASP A 191 -8.99 -5.29 -10.38
CA ASP A 191 -9.71 -6.36 -11.09
C ASP A 191 -8.73 -7.41 -11.64
N ARG A 192 -7.68 -6.98 -12.37
CA ARG A 192 -6.67 -7.90 -12.93
C ARG A 192 -5.89 -8.66 -11.86
N MET A 193 -5.67 -8.01 -10.71
CA MET A 193 -4.96 -8.62 -9.57
C MET A 193 -5.90 -9.45 -8.67
N PHE A 194 -7.21 -9.44 -8.94
CA PHE A 194 -8.24 -10.07 -8.11
C PHE A 194 -8.20 -9.61 -6.65
N ILE A 195 -8.15 -8.29 -6.43
CA ILE A 195 -8.16 -7.64 -5.12
C ILE A 195 -9.53 -6.96 -4.93
N GLU A 196 -10.55 -7.74 -4.58
CA GLU A 196 -11.95 -7.27 -4.52
C GLU A 196 -12.16 -6.03 -3.64
N GLY A 197 -11.52 -5.99 -2.46
CA GLY A 197 -11.64 -4.85 -1.56
C GLY A 197 -11.05 -3.56 -2.15
N LEU A 198 -9.96 -3.67 -2.92
CA LEU A 198 -9.35 -2.52 -3.60
C LEU A 198 -10.23 -2.06 -4.75
N LYS A 199 -10.77 -3.01 -5.54
CA LYS A 199 -11.71 -2.73 -6.62
C LYS A 199 -12.94 -1.96 -6.10
N GLY A 200 -13.52 -2.44 -4.99
CA GLY A 200 -14.63 -1.77 -4.32
C GLY A 200 -14.27 -0.38 -3.76
N LEU A 201 -13.09 -0.24 -3.15
CA LEU A 201 -12.61 1.06 -2.65
C LEU A 201 -12.42 2.06 -3.80
N SER A 202 -11.73 1.65 -4.87
CA SER A 202 -11.49 2.51 -6.04
C SER A 202 -12.78 2.93 -6.71
N LYS A 203 -13.77 2.05 -6.82
CA LYS A 203 -15.11 2.42 -7.31
C LYS A 203 -15.73 3.55 -6.50
N ARG A 204 -15.68 3.46 -5.16
CA ARG A 204 -16.22 4.51 -4.28
C ARG A 204 -15.46 5.82 -4.43
N LYS A 205 -14.14 5.79 -4.57
CA LYS A 205 -13.34 6.99 -4.79
C LYS A 205 -13.63 7.63 -6.16
N VAL A 206 -13.82 6.83 -7.23
CA VAL A 206 -14.32 7.34 -8.53
C VAL A 206 -15.68 8.01 -8.38
N GLU A 207 -16.62 7.37 -7.68
CA GLU A 207 -17.95 7.96 -7.41
C GLU A 207 -17.86 9.28 -6.64
N GLN A 208 -16.97 9.37 -5.65
CA GLN A 208 -16.74 10.61 -4.90
C GLN A 208 -16.14 11.71 -5.80
N GLU A 209 -15.11 11.41 -6.59
CA GLU A 209 -14.51 12.39 -7.51
C GLU A 209 -15.53 12.89 -8.54
N LEU A 210 -16.34 11.98 -9.10
CA LEU A 210 -17.42 12.33 -10.03
C LEU A 210 -18.48 13.22 -9.36
N LEU A 211 -18.82 13.01 -8.10
CA LEU A 211 -19.81 13.85 -7.42
C LEU A 211 -19.25 15.20 -6.95
N GLN A 212 -17.96 15.30 -6.67
CA GLN A 212 -17.35 16.48 -6.02
C GLN A 212 -16.67 17.43 -7.00
N ARG A 213 -16.01 16.92 -8.05
CA ARG A 213 -15.04 17.69 -8.85
C ARG A 213 -15.30 17.62 -10.35
N LEU A 214 -16.48 17.18 -10.75
CA LEU A 214 -16.79 17.03 -12.16
C LEU A 214 -16.84 18.38 -12.89
N ASP A 215 -15.80 18.66 -13.66
CA ASP A 215 -15.77 19.79 -14.58
C ASP A 215 -15.88 19.30 -16.04
N ALA A 216 -16.25 20.23 -16.94
CA ALA A 216 -16.47 19.92 -18.35
C ALA A 216 -15.20 19.43 -19.07
N SER A 217 -14.02 19.67 -18.51
CA SER A 217 -12.72 19.26 -19.07
C SER A 217 -12.28 17.85 -18.66
N SER A 218 -12.54 17.46 -17.42
CA SER A 218 -12.18 16.15 -16.85
C SER A 218 -13.20 15.08 -17.21
N PHE A 219 -14.48 15.44 -17.32
CA PHE A 219 -15.54 14.47 -17.57
C PHE A 219 -15.34 13.61 -18.83
N PRO A 220 -15.14 14.20 -20.04
CA PRO A 220 -15.04 13.38 -21.25
C PRO A 220 -13.83 12.45 -21.19
N SER A 221 -12.71 12.94 -20.63
CA SER A 221 -11.49 12.16 -20.43
C SER A 221 -11.72 10.98 -19.47
N GLY A 222 -12.37 11.21 -18.33
CA GLY A 222 -12.72 10.16 -17.38
C GLY A 222 -13.66 9.11 -17.97
N ILE A 223 -14.65 9.51 -18.78
CA ILE A 223 -15.53 8.56 -19.50
C ILE A 223 -14.71 7.70 -20.46
N VAL A 224 -13.87 8.31 -21.29
CA VAL A 224 -13.01 7.58 -22.23
C VAL A 224 -12.13 6.58 -21.48
N GLU A 225 -11.54 7.00 -20.35
CA GLU A 225 -10.67 6.15 -19.55
C GLU A 225 -11.40 4.98 -18.89
N ILE A 226 -12.63 5.18 -18.39
CA ILE A 226 -13.48 4.10 -17.87
C ILE A 226 -13.67 3.03 -18.95
N TYR A 227 -14.03 3.43 -20.17
CA TYR A 227 -14.33 2.49 -21.24
C TYR A 227 -13.08 1.82 -21.83
N ASN A 228 -11.91 2.47 -21.77
CA ASN A 228 -10.63 1.91 -22.20
C ASN A 228 -10.00 0.97 -21.17
N SER A 229 -10.22 1.22 -19.88
CA SER A 229 -9.58 0.48 -18.78
C SER A 229 -10.43 -0.67 -18.24
N THR A 230 -11.69 -0.77 -18.66
CA THR A 230 -12.61 -1.84 -18.22
C THR A 230 -13.17 -2.61 -19.42
N PRO A 231 -13.34 -3.95 -19.34
CA PRO A 231 -14.02 -4.71 -20.38
C PRO A 231 -15.53 -4.41 -20.40
N SER A 232 -16.22 -4.69 -21.51
CA SER A 232 -17.65 -4.42 -21.67
C SER A 232 -18.56 -5.15 -20.68
N GLN A 233 -18.09 -6.27 -20.13
CA GLN A 233 -18.79 -7.05 -19.11
C GLN A 233 -18.68 -6.43 -17.71
N ASP A 234 -17.67 -5.60 -17.46
CA ASP A 234 -17.55 -4.88 -16.20
C ASP A 234 -18.47 -3.66 -16.22
N ARG A 235 -19.64 -3.81 -15.61
CA ARG A 235 -20.65 -2.77 -15.49
C ARG A 235 -20.41 -1.79 -14.35
N GLY A 236 -19.41 -2.03 -13.49
CA GLY A 236 -19.22 -1.30 -12.24
C GLY A 236 -19.00 0.20 -12.43
N LEU A 237 -17.97 0.59 -13.17
CA LEU A 237 -17.69 1.99 -13.51
C LEU A 237 -18.53 2.50 -14.69
N ARG A 238 -18.90 1.62 -15.63
CA ARG A 238 -19.70 1.99 -16.81
C ARG A 238 -21.11 2.44 -16.43
N ASP A 239 -21.77 1.74 -15.50
CA ASP A 239 -23.08 2.16 -15.01
C ASP A 239 -22.99 3.43 -14.16
N LEU A 240 -21.88 3.60 -13.43
CA LEU A 240 -21.60 4.83 -12.66
C LEU A 240 -21.49 6.04 -13.60
N ALA A 241 -20.71 5.91 -14.68
CA ALA A 241 -20.59 6.93 -15.72
C ALA A 241 -21.95 7.34 -16.31
N VAL A 242 -22.81 6.37 -16.63
CA VAL A 242 -24.14 6.64 -17.20
C VAL A 242 -25.06 7.33 -16.19
N ARG A 243 -24.95 7.01 -14.91
CA ARG A 243 -25.80 7.61 -13.86
C ARG A 243 -25.48 9.08 -13.59
N VAL A 244 -24.27 9.52 -13.92
CA VAL A 244 -23.81 10.90 -13.70
C VAL A 244 -24.10 11.80 -14.90
N LEU A 245 -24.46 11.22 -16.06
CA LEU A 245 -25.03 11.91 -17.22
C LEU A 245 -26.49 12.31 -16.96
#